data_AF-A0A8K0A588-F1
#
_entry.id   AF-A0A8K0A588-F1
#
_cell.length_a   1.000
_cell.length_b   1.000
_cell.length_c   1.000
_cell.angle_alpha   90.00
_cell.angle_beta   90.00
_cell.angle_gamma   90.00
#
_symmetry.space_group_name_H-M   'P 1'
#
loop_
_entity.id
_entity.type
_entity.pdbx_description
1 polymer ?
#
loop_
_entity_poly.entity_id
_entity_poly.type
_entity_poly.pdbx_seq_one_letter_code
_entity_poly.pdbx_strand_id
1 'polypeptide(L)'
;MPRLSYVDKLRAVGQFEAGTRQRDVAALFGVRPGTISKLVAKFRATCDVKDMPPTGRPRATTPEQDRFLTRATLRDRSCLQRGCRHGFSDRYRRSVETSRRALCQLLHG
;
A
#
# COMPACT_ATOMS: atom_id res chain seq x y z
N MET A 1 -13.02 -8.48 -2.62
CA MET A 1 -13.63 -8.62 -3.97
C MET A 1 -13.07 -9.88 -4.59
N PRO A 2 -13.89 -10.79 -5.14
CA PRO A 2 -13.36 -11.84 -6.01
C PRO A 2 -12.53 -11.16 -7.09
N ARG A 3 -11.26 -11.59 -7.21
CA ARG A 3 -10.31 -10.92 -8.09
C ARG A 3 -10.58 -11.39 -9.51
N LEU A 4 -11.43 -10.64 -10.21
CA LEU A 4 -11.49 -10.71 -11.66
C LEU A 4 -10.06 -10.63 -12.20
N SER A 5 -9.68 -11.55 -13.09
CA SER A 5 -8.36 -11.49 -13.73
C SER A 5 -8.23 -10.19 -14.51
N TYR A 6 -7.01 -9.71 -14.74
CA TYR A 6 -6.78 -8.52 -15.57
C TYR A 6 -7.44 -8.64 -16.95
N VAL A 7 -7.35 -9.83 -17.56
CA VAL A 7 -7.98 -10.13 -18.87
C VAL A 7 -9.51 -10.05 -18.77
N ASP A 8 -10.10 -10.59 -17.71
CA ASP A 8 -11.54 -10.55 -17.50
C ASP A 8 -12.04 -9.13 -17.30
N LYS A 9 -11.26 -8.28 -16.63
CA LYS A 9 -11.61 -6.87 -16.47
C LYS A 9 -11.60 -6.14 -17.81
N LEU A 10 -10.60 -6.40 -18.65
CA LEU A 10 -10.55 -5.82 -20.01
C LEU A 10 -11.75 -6.27 -20.84
N ARG A 11 -12.08 -7.57 -20.81
CA ARG A 11 -13.28 -8.09 -21.50
C ARG A 11 -14.57 -7.47 -20.96
N ALA A 12 -14.68 -7.31 -19.65
CA ALA A 12 -15.85 -6.69 -19.02
C ALA A 12 -16.01 -5.22 -19.42
N VAL A 13 -14.91 -4.46 -19.48
CA VAL A 13 -14.91 -3.06 -19.96
C VAL A 13 -15.27 -3.01 -21.44
N GLY A 14 -14.68 -3.85 -22.29
CA GLY A 14 -14.99 -3.89 -23.72
C GLY A 14 -16.45 -4.25 -24.01
N GLN A 15 -17.03 -5.21 -23.26
CA GLN A 15 -18.45 -5.55 -23.36
C GLN A 15 -19.35 -4.39 -22.93
N PHE A 16 -18.95 -3.65 -21.90
CA PHE A 16 -19.67 -2.46 -21.45
C PHE A 16 -19.59 -1.33 -22.48
N GLU A 17 -18.44 -1.09 -23.10
CA GLU A 17 -18.27 -0.10 -24.18
C GLU A 17 -19.06 -0.46 -25.44
N ALA A 18 -19.22 -1.76 -25.74
CA ALA A 18 -20.08 -2.25 -26.80
C ALA A 18 -21.59 -2.06 -26.54
N GLY A 19 -21.97 -1.46 -25.41
CA GLY A 19 -23.37 -1.16 -25.06
C GLY A 19 -24.09 -2.24 -24.25
N THR A 20 -23.37 -3.29 -23.82
CA THR A 20 -23.97 -4.35 -22.98
C THR A 20 -24.30 -3.79 -21.59
N ARG A 21 -25.48 -4.15 -21.05
CA ARG A 21 -25.90 -3.67 -19.73
C ARG A 21 -24.99 -4.27 -18.65
N GLN A 22 -24.65 -3.46 -17.63
CA GLN A 22 -23.74 -3.86 -16.55
C GLN A 22 -24.17 -5.13 -15.81
N ARG A 23 -25.49 -5.35 -15.67
CA ARG A 23 -26.04 -6.54 -15.01
C ARG A 23 -25.77 -7.83 -15.81
N ASP A 24 -25.80 -7.74 -17.14
CA ASP A 24 -25.60 -8.88 -18.03
C ASP A 24 -24.10 -9.22 -18.07
N VAL A 25 -23.24 -8.20 -18.13
CA VAL A 25 -21.78 -8.35 -17.95
C VAL A 25 -21.45 -8.97 -16.60
N ALA A 26 -22.10 -8.51 -15.53
CA ALA A 26 -21.86 -9.06 -14.19
C ALA A 26 -22.26 -10.54 -14.07
N ALA A 27 -23.36 -10.93 -14.71
CA ALA A 27 -23.81 -12.32 -14.77
C ALA A 27 -22.82 -13.22 -15.52
N LEU A 28 -22.26 -12.75 -16.64
CA LEU A 28 -21.25 -13.48 -17.42
C LEU A 28 -20.01 -13.85 -16.61
N PHE A 29 -19.57 -12.94 -15.72
CA PHE A 29 -18.38 -13.16 -14.89
C PHE A 29 -18.72 -13.65 -13.47
N GLY A 30 -19.99 -13.94 -13.15
CA GLY A 30 -20.40 -14.39 -11.82
C GLY A 30 -20.12 -13.38 -10.70
N VAL A 31 -20.08 -12.08 -11.02
CA VAL A 31 -19.81 -11.01 -10.05
C VAL A 31 -21.04 -10.17 -9.77
N ARG A 32 -21.01 -9.44 -8.65
CA ARG A 32 -22.07 -8.47 -8.36
C ARG A 32 -22.01 -7.29 -9.35
N PRO A 33 -23.14 -6.74 -9.80
CA PRO A 33 -23.18 -5.56 -10.68
C PRO A 33 -22.37 -4.37 -10.17
N GLY A 34 -22.31 -4.18 -8.84
CA GLY A 34 -21.48 -3.14 -8.23
C GLY A 34 -19.98 -3.28 -8.48
N THR A 35 -19.48 -4.48 -8.77
CA THR A 35 -18.08 -4.69 -9.19
C THR A 35 -17.83 -4.09 -10.56
N ILE A 36 -18.75 -4.31 -11.52
CA ILE A 36 -18.67 -3.75 -12.87
C ILE A 36 -18.80 -2.22 -12.83
N SER A 37 -19.75 -1.70 -12.04
CA SER A 37 -19.92 -0.25 -11.85
C SER A 37 -18.62 0.42 -11.36
N LYS A 38 -17.98 -0.15 -10.33
CA LYS A 38 -16.68 0.35 -9.83
C LYS A 38 -15.57 0.24 -10.86
N LEU A 39 -15.54 -0.85 -11.63
CA LEU A 39 -14.56 -1.05 -12.69
C LEU A 39 -14.67 0.01 -13.79
N VAL A 40 -15.90 0.27 -14.27
CA VAL A 40 -16.19 1.30 -15.27
C VAL A 40 -15.87 2.69 -14.75
N ALA A 41 -16.26 3.00 -13.51
CA ALA A 41 -15.96 4.29 -12.90
C ALA A 41 -14.44 4.55 -12.83
N LYS A 42 -13.67 3.51 -12.46
CA LYS A 42 -12.22 3.58 -12.45
C LYS A 42 -11.64 3.76 -13.85
N PHE A 43 -12.12 2.98 -14.81
CA PHE A 43 -11.66 3.05 -16.19
C PHE A 43 -11.89 4.44 -16.78
N ARG A 44 -13.05 5.06 -16.54
CA ARG A 44 -13.31 6.44 -16.95
C ARG A 44 -12.40 7.48 -16.30
N ALA A 45 -11.94 7.23 -15.07
CA ALA A 45 -11.08 8.16 -14.33
C ALA A 45 -9.60 8.05 -14.70
N THR A 46 -9.13 6.86 -15.07
CA THR A 46 -7.68 6.58 -15.21
C THR A 46 -7.28 6.01 -16.57
N CYS A 47 -8.25 5.68 -17.42
CA CYS A 47 -8.08 4.91 -18.67
C CYS A 47 -7.33 3.57 -18.47
N ASP A 48 -7.31 3.05 -17.25
CA ASP A 48 -6.64 1.80 -16.91
C ASP A 48 -7.53 0.90 -16.04
N VAL A 49 -7.30 -0.39 -16.21
CA VAL A 49 -8.03 -1.50 -15.59
C VAL A 49 -7.13 -2.26 -14.59
N LYS A 50 -5.83 -1.96 -14.57
CA LYS A 50 -4.88 -2.51 -13.59
C LYS A 50 -5.31 -2.17 -12.18
N ASP A 51 -5.00 -3.04 -11.23
CA ASP A 51 -5.23 -2.73 -9.82
C ASP A 51 -4.34 -1.57 -9.38
N MET A 52 -4.89 -0.67 -8.58
CA MET A 52 -4.08 0.40 -8.02
C MET A 52 -3.16 -0.23 -6.98
N PRO A 53 -1.87 0.18 -6.91
CA PRO A 53 -1.02 -0.27 -5.83
C PRO A 53 -1.72 0.03 -4.50
N PRO A 54 -1.61 -0.86 -3.50
CA PRO A 54 -2.21 -0.61 -2.20
C PRO A 54 -1.66 0.71 -1.67
N THR A 55 -2.56 1.65 -1.41
CA THR A 55 -2.30 2.84 -0.60
C THR A 55 -2.16 2.40 0.85
N GLY A 56 -1.10 1.66 1.14
CA GLY A 56 -0.74 1.26 2.49
C GLY A 56 -0.39 2.47 3.35
N ARG A 57 -0.34 2.28 4.67
CA ARG A 57 0.16 3.30 5.59
C ARG A 57 1.57 3.69 5.17
N PRO A 58 1.87 4.98 4.94
CA PRO A 58 3.23 5.41 4.63
C PRO A 58 4.16 4.98 5.76
N ARG A 59 5.36 4.51 5.40
CA ARG A 59 6.37 4.11 6.39
C ARG A 59 6.62 5.27 7.34
N ALA A 60 6.63 4.97 8.63
CA ALA A 60 6.77 5.99 9.66
C ALA A 60 8.17 6.62 9.64
N THR A 61 9.17 5.88 9.15
CA THR A 61 10.55 6.31 8.96
C THR A 61 10.93 6.35 7.49
N THR A 62 11.85 7.26 7.15
CA THR A 62 12.47 7.32 5.82
C THR A 62 13.66 6.35 5.74
N PRO A 63 14.10 5.95 4.53
CA PRO A 63 15.27 5.08 4.37
C PRO A 63 16.56 5.65 5.02
N GLU A 64 16.69 6.97 5.09
CA GLU A 64 17.81 7.63 5.75
C GLU A 64 17.74 7.48 7.27
N GLN A 65 16.55 7.64 7.85
CA GLN A 65 16.29 7.43 9.28
C GLN A 65 16.57 5.98 9.68
N ASP A 66 16.17 5.01 8.85
CA ASP A 66 16.46 3.60 9.07
C ASP A 66 17.96 3.30 9.05
N ARG A 67 18.73 3.92 8.14
CA ARG A 67 20.20 3.80 8.11
C ARG A 67 20.85 4.40 9.35
N PHE A 68 20.36 5.55 9.82
CA PHE A 68 20.84 6.14 11.07
C PHE A 68 20.60 5.20 12.25
N LEU A 69 19.38 4.68 12.37
CA LEU A 69 18.99 3.76 13.43
C LEU A 69 19.80 2.45 13.39
N THR A 70 20.05 1.91 12.19
CA THR A 70 20.88 0.71 11.99
C THR A 70 22.34 0.97 12.39
N ARG A 71 22.93 2.10 11.97
CA ARG A 71 24.31 2.44 12.36
C ARG A 71 24.46 2.71 13.86
N ALA A 72 23.47 3.36 14.45
CA ALA A 72 23.47 3.66 15.89
C ALA A 72 23.38 2.37 16.73
N THR A 73 22.56 1.40 16.30
CA THR A 73 22.43 0.10 16.98
C THR A 73 23.64 -0.82 16.79
N LEU A 74 24.33 -0.72 15.65
CA LEU A 74 25.59 -1.44 15.43
C LEU A 74 26.74 -0.93 16.30
N ARG A 75 26.80 0.39 16.55
CA ARG A 75 27.82 1.01 17.41
C ARG A 75 27.54 0.78 18.88
N ASP A 76 26.28 0.94 19.29
CA ASP A 76 25.84 0.78 20.67
C ASP A 76 24.64 -0.15 20.75
N ARG A 77 24.85 -1.40 21.19
CA ARG A 77 23.77 -2.38 21.35
C ARG A 77 22.69 -1.92 22.34
N SER A 78 23.05 -1.08 23.31
CA SER A 78 22.11 -0.47 24.28
C SER A 78 21.38 0.79 23.76
N CYS A 79 21.66 1.23 22.52
CA CYS A 79 21.02 2.42 21.94
C CYS A 79 19.49 2.27 21.86
N LEU A 80 19.01 1.03 21.67
CA LEU A 80 17.59 0.62 21.69
C LEU A 80 16.88 0.91 23.01
N GLN A 81 17.60 0.87 24.13
CA GLN A 81 17.00 0.90 25.47
C GLN A 81 17.12 2.27 26.15
N ARG A 82 18.25 2.96 25.97
CA ARG A 82 18.58 4.19 26.73
C ARG A 82 19.06 5.37 25.89
N GLY A 83 19.90 5.14 24.87
CA GLY A 83 20.78 6.19 24.32
C GLY A 83 20.38 6.86 23.01
N CYS A 84 19.55 6.22 22.17
CA CYS A 84 19.16 6.82 20.88
C CYS A 84 18.09 7.93 21.01
N ARG A 85 17.54 8.16 22.22
CA ARG A 85 16.42 9.08 22.43
C ARG A 85 16.73 10.49 21.95
N HIS A 86 17.81 11.11 22.43
CA HIS A 86 18.14 12.50 22.13
C HIS A 86 18.56 12.70 20.66
N GLY A 87 19.59 11.98 20.18
CA GLY A 87 20.15 12.25 18.85
C GLY A 87 19.18 12.04 17.67
N PHE A 88 18.24 11.09 17.78
CA PHE A 88 17.25 10.84 16.72
C PHE A 88 16.01 11.73 16.84
N SER A 89 15.50 11.97 18.06
CA SER A 89 14.37 12.89 18.26
C SER A 89 14.76 14.31 17.90
N ASP A 90 15.98 14.74 18.26
CA ASP A 90 16.44 16.11 18.03
C ASP A 90 16.72 16.34 16.54
N ARG A 91 17.29 15.34 15.85
CA ARG A 91 17.61 15.45 14.42
C ARG A 91 16.38 15.34 13.51
N TYR A 92 15.44 14.45 13.81
CA TYR A 92 14.31 14.14 12.91
C TYR A 92 12.94 14.53 13.47
N ARG A 93 12.87 15.13 14.67
CA ARG A 93 11.63 15.54 15.36
C ARG A 93 10.58 14.42 15.38
N ARG A 94 11.01 13.19 15.68
CA ARG A 94 10.16 11.98 15.75
C ARG A 94 10.06 11.49 17.19
N SER A 95 8.90 10.95 17.55
CA SER A 95 8.69 10.31 18.85
C SER A 95 9.56 9.07 19.01
N VAL A 96 10.08 8.88 20.22
CA VAL A 96 10.88 7.73 20.64
C VAL A 96 10.17 6.39 20.34
N GLU A 97 8.85 6.35 20.45
CA GLU A 97 8.05 5.14 20.15
C GLU A 97 8.06 4.80 18.67
N THR A 98 8.15 5.81 17.79
CA THR A 98 8.22 5.63 16.35
C THR A 98 9.56 5.02 15.96
N SER A 99 10.65 5.50 16.58
CA SER A 99 12.00 4.95 16.41
C SER A 99 12.11 3.53 16.93
N ARG A 100 11.50 3.24 18.10
CA ARG A 100 11.48 1.89 18.69
C ARG A 100 10.72 0.91 17.79
N ARG A 101 9.54 1.29 17.28
CA ARG A 101 8.77 0.45 16.35
C ARG A 101 9.53 0.20 15.05
N ALA A 102 10.17 1.22 14.48
CA ALA A 102 10.97 1.07 13.26
C ALA A 102 12.17 0.13 13.46
N LEU A 103 12.89 0.26 14.57
CA LEU A 103 14.00 -0.63 14.91
C LEU A 103 13.56 -2.08 15.14
N CYS A 104 12.45 -2.31 15.85
CA CYS A 104 11.90 -3.66 15.99
C CYS A 104 11.55 -4.29 14.64
N GLN A 105 11.04 -3.49 13.69
CA GLN A 105 10.75 -3.97 12.32
C GLN A 105 12.02 -4.28 11.53
N LEU A 106 13.13 -3.59 11.78
CA LEU A 106 14.42 -3.83 11.10
C LEU A 106 15.21 -5.02 11.67
N LEU A 107 15.03 -5.35 12.95
CA LEU A 107 15.75 -6.45 13.62
C LEU A 107 15.00 -7.79 13.60
N HIS A 108 13.66 -7.76 13.42
CA HIS A 108 12.80 -8.95 13.41
C HIS A 108 12.08 -9.14 12.05
N GLY A 109 12.52 -8.43 11.01
CA GLY A 109 12.01 -8.55 9.64
C GLY A 109 12.83 -9.49 8.78
#